data_AF-A0A536MY50-F1
#
_entry.id   AF-A0A536MY50-F1
#
_cell.length_a   1.000
_cell.length_b   1.000
_cell.length_c   1.000
_cell.angle_alpha   90.00
_cell.angle_beta   90.00
_cell.angle_gamma   90.00
#
_symmetry.space_group_name_H-M   'P 1'
#
loop_
_entity.id
_entity.type
_entity.pdbx_description
1 polymer ?
#
loop_
_entity_poly.entity_id
_entity_poly.type
_entity_poly.pdbx_seq_one_letter_code
_entity_poly.pdbx_strand_id
1 'polypeptide(L)'
;MTRGAIRRFPIRYAIQRWNDGIWFYGSFFIILVVLVAVNLRQGHQIASFIPVLVLDLAILVTFWLMRSFSYVEIADDSLRVRYLFRHVELPYTALSRVRRQPLEVAFQPAERRRFVNRFVRRLAKEPAAYIRLDRRQRDLVEHTERQLGPRLVAGADVVVPIVDVDDFVAEMKGRLRGPAS
;
A
#
# COMPACT_ATOMS: atom_id res chain seq x y z
N MET A 1 -29.35 2.56 -13.98
CA MET A 1 -28.37 1.66 -13.35
C MET A 1 -26.97 2.13 -13.73
N THR A 2 -26.42 3.10 -12.98
CA THR A 2 -25.04 3.57 -13.18
C THR A 2 -24.11 2.57 -12.50
N ARG A 3 -23.34 1.82 -13.30
CA ARG A 3 -22.21 1.00 -12.84
C ARG A 3 -21.41 1.83 -11.84
N GLY A 4 -21.34 1.40 -10.57
CA GLY A 4 -20.62 2.15 -9.56
C GLY A 4 -19.16 2.26 -10.00
N ALA A 5 -18.66 3.48 -10.05
CA ALA A 5 -17.29 3.72 -10.48
C ALA A 5 -16.37 3.00 -9.50
N ILE A 6 -15.68 1.97 -9.98
CA ILE A 6 -14.63 1.29 -9.23
C ILE A 6 -13.53 2.31 -8.99
N ARG A 7 -13.46 2.85 -7.77
CA ARG A 7 -12.49 3.88 -7.40
C ARG A 7 -11.34 3.27 -6.62
N ARG A 8 -10.12 3.52 -7.10
CA ARG A 8 -8.88 2.98 -6.54
C ARG A 8 -8.10 4.08 -5.83
N PHE A 9 -7.70 3.79 -4.60
CA PHE A 9 -6.93 4.67 -3.73
C PHE A 9 -5.56 4.02 -3.47
N PRO A 10 -4.47 4.56 -4.03
CA PRO A 10 -3.13 4.00 -3.85
C PRO A 10 -2.67 4.04 -2.38
N ILE A 11 -1.96 2.98 -1.96
CA ILE A 11 -1.41 2.90 -0.59
C ILE A 11 -0.08 3.66 -0.51
N ARG A 12 0.00 4.64 0.41
CA ARG A 12 1.15 5.53 0.56
C ARG A 12 2.45 4.81 0.92
N TYR A 13 2.36 3.68 1.62
CA TYR A 13 3.56 2.88 1.93
C TYR A 13 4.32 2.42 0.67
N ALA A 14 3.60 2.04 -0.39
CA ALA A 14 4.22 1.58 -1.62
C ALA A 14 4.78 2.75 -2.43
N ILE A 15 4.09 3.90 -2.42
CA ILE A 15 4.56 5.14 -3.05
C ILE A 15 5.83 5.65 -2.38
N GLN A 16 5.86 5.69 -1.04
CA GLN A 16 7.05 6.14 -0.31
C GLN A 16 8.24 5.24 -0.58
N ARG A 17 8.03 3.91 -0.62
CA ARG A 17 9.11 2.96 -0.94
C ARG A 17 9.65 3.16 -2.36
N TRP A 18 8.77 3.44 -3.32
CA TRP A 18 9.19 3.81 -4.68
C TRP A 18 9.97 5.13 -4.68
N ASN A 19 9.47 6.18 -4.03
CA ASN A 19 10.13 7.48 -3.99
C ASN A 19 11.50 7.42 -3.31
N ASP A 20 11.64 6.63 -2.24
CA ASP A 20 12.92 6.42 -1.57
C ASP A 20 13.87 5.53 -2.40
N GLY A 21 13.33 4.53 -3.12
CA GLY A 21 14.11 3.61 -3.94
C GLY A 21 14.57 4.19 -5.29
N ILE A 22 13.72 4.98 -5.95
CA ILE A 22 13.99 5.47 -7.31
C ILE A 22 15.21 6.37 -7.36
N TRP A 23 15.46 7.18 -6.33
CA TRP A 23 16.64 8.03 -6.30
C TRP A 23 17.92 7.22 -6.23
N PHE A 24 17.96 6.17 -5.42
CA PHE A 24 19.16 5.34 -5.28
C PHE A 24 19.35 4.40 -6.48
N TYR A 25 18.38 3.51 -6.71
CA TYR A 25 18.47 2.50 -7.76
C TYR A 25 18.33 3.09 -9.16
N GLY A 26 17.54 4.15 -9.33
CA GLY A 26 17.42 4.83 -10.62
C GLY A 26 18.71 5.56 -11.03
N SER A 27 19.35 6.27 -10.10
CA SER A 27 20.65 6.91 -10.37
C SER A 27 21.73 5.89 -10.68
N PHE A 28 21.79 4.81 -9.87
CA PHE A 28 22.75 3.74 -10.08
C PHE A 28 22.54 3.04 -11.43
N PHE A 29 21.29 2.75 -11.79
CA PHE A 29 20.94 2.18 -13.10
C PHE A 29 21.36 3.09 -14.26
N ILE A 30 21.13 4.41 -14.18
CA ILE A 30 21.56 5.36 -15.22
C ILE A 30 23.08 5.35 -15.37
N ILE A 31 23.82 5.41 -14.26
CA ILE A 31 25.29 5.36 -14.27
C ILE A 31 25.77 4.07 -14.93
N LEU A 32 25.14 2.93 -14.59
CA LEU A 32 25.48 1.64 -15.16
C LEU A 32 25.23 1.57 -16.67
N VAL A 33 24.10 2.11 -17.13
CA VAL A 33 23.78 2.23 -18.57
C VAL A 33 24.81 3.08 -19.30
N VAL A 34 25.22 4.22 -18.72
CA VAL A 34 26.26 5.09 -19.30
C VAL A 34 27.60 4.35 -19.37
N LEU A 35 28.00 3.66 -18.30
CA LEU A 35 29.23 2.86 -18.27
C LEU A 35 29.23 1.75 -19.33
N VAL A 36 28.10 1.04 -19.50
CA VAL A 36 27.95 0.03 -20.54
C VAL A 36 28.06 0.65 -21.92
N ALA A 37 27.41 1.78 -22.18
CA ALA A 37 27.46 2.47 -23.46
C ALA A 37 28.88 2.98 -23.82
N VAL A 38 29.61 3.51 -22.83
CA VAL A 38 31.01 3.94 -23.01
C VAL A 38 31.93 2.75 -23.29
N ASN A 39 31.80 1.66 -22.53
CA ASN A 39 32.61 0.45 -22.74
C ASN A 39 32.32 -0.19 -24.10
N LEU A 40 31.06 -0.22 -24.54
CA LEU A 40 30.68 -0.67 -25.88
C LEU A 40 31.35 0.18 -26.97
N ARG A 41 31.37 1.51 -26.82
CA ARG A 41 32.07 2.40 -27.77
C ARG A 41 33.58 2.18 -27.81
N GLN A 42 34.18 1.83 -26.68
CA GLN A 42 35.62 1.57 -26.56
C GLN A 42 36.01 0.13 -26.96
N GLY A 43 35.04 -0.73 -27.29
CA GLY A 43 35.29 -2.13 -27.65
C GLY A 43 35.67 -3.02 -26.46
N HIS A 44 35.46 -2.56 -25.22
CA HIS A 44 35.74 -3.34 -24.02
C HIS A 44 34.66 -4.40 -23.75
N GLN A 45 35.03 -5.45 -23.03
CA GLN A 45 34.12 -6.54 -22.67
C GLN A 45 33.09 -6.07 -21.64
N ILE A 46 31.80 -6.09 -22.01
CA ILE A 46 30.69 -5.67 -21.14
C ILE A 46 30.00 -6.81 -20.39
N ALA A 47 30.45 -8.06 -20.59
CA ALA A 47 29.77 -9.25 -20.08
C ALA A 47 29.51 -9.20 -18.56
N SER A 48 30.44 -8.62 -17.79
CA SER A 48 30.32 -8.49 -16.33
C SER A 48 29.29 -7.44 -15.88
N PHE A 49 28.95 -6.46 -16.73
CA PHE A 49 27.97 -5.42 -16.40
C PHE A 49 26.52 -5.86 -16.66
N ILE A 50 26.31 -6.81 -17.57
CA ILE A 50 24.98 -7.28 -17.97
C ILE A 50 24.20 -7.87 -16.78
N PRO A 51 24.75 -8.78 -15.94
CA PRO A 51 24.03 -9.33 -14.79
C PRO A 51 23.62 -8.25 -13.78
N VAL A 52 24.51 -7.28 -13.52
CA VAL A 52 24.24 -6.17 -12.59
C VAL A 52 23.12 -5.28 -13.13
N LEU A 53 23.14 -4.99 -14.44
CA LEU A 53 22.13 -4.17 -15.11
C LEU A 53 20.75 -4.82 -15.08
N VAL A 54 20.71 -6.13 -15.33
CA VAL A 54 19.47 -6.92 -15.24
C VAL A 54 18.95 -6.95 -13.80
N LEU A 55 19.83 -7.13 -12.81
CA LEU A 55 19.45 -7.15 -11.40
C LEU A 55 18.84 -5.81 -10.94
N ASP A 56 19.49 -4.68 -11.27
CA ASP A 56 18.95 -3.35 -10.95
C ASP A 56 17.60 -3.09 -11.61
N LEU A 57 17.48 -3.44 -12.89
CA LEU A 57 16.22 -3.30 -13.60
C LEU A 57 15.13 -4.13 -12.93
N ALA A 58 15.43 -5.37 -12.54
CA ALA A 58 14.50 -6.23 -11.83
C ALA A 58 14.06 -5.64 -10.48
N ILE A 59 14.98 -5.03 -9.73
CA ILE A 59 14.67 -4.35 -8.47
C ILE A 59 13.74 -3.15 -8.70
N LEU A 60 14.06 -2.30 -9.68
CA LEU A 60 13.23 -1.14 -10.05
C LEU A 60 11.83 -1.58 -10.48
N VAL A 61 11.74 -2.58 -11.36
CA VAL A 61 10.47 -3.15 -11.81
C VAL A 61 9.69 -3.71 -10.62
N THR A 62 10.35 -4.39 -9.68
CA THR A 62 9.70 -4.92 -8.47
C THR A 62 9.10 -3.81 -7.60
N PHE A 63 9.81 -2.70 -7.39
CA PHE A 63 9.26 -1.56 -6.64
C PHE A 63 8.15 -0.85 -7.38
N TRP A 64 8.26 -0.74 -8.71
CA TRP A 64 7.21 -0.19 -9.55
C TRP A 64 5.94 -1.04 -9.51
N LEU A 65 6.07 -2.36 -9.63
CA LEU A 65 4.97 -3.31 -9.49
C LEU A 65 4.36 -3.21 -8.09
N MET A 66 5.17 -3.17 -7.03
CA MET A 66 4.68 -2.99 -5.66
C MET A 66 3.82 -1.72 -5.52
N ARG A 67 4.21 -0.61 -6.16
CA ARG A 67 3.42 0.63 -6.22
C ARG A 67 2.10 0.41 -6.97
N SER A 68 2.12 -0.24 -8.13
CA SER A 68 0.95 -0.44 -8.98
C SER A 68 -0.07 -1.43 -8.40
N PHE A 69 0.38 -2.42 -7.63
CA PHE A 69 -0.48 -3.47 -7.05
C PHE A 69 -0.95 -3.19 -5.62
N SER A 70 -0.46 -2.12 -4.97
CA SER A 70 -0.86 -1.75 -3.61
C SER A 70 -1.91 -0.63 -3.61
N TYR A 71 -3.19 -1.01 -3.61
CA TYR A 71 -4.31 -0.08 -3.63
C TYR A 71 -5.49 -0.60 -2.79
N VAL A 72 -6.31 0.34 -2.33
CA VAL A 72 -7.63 0.08 -1.79
C VAL A 72 -8.64 0.37 -2.90
N GLU A 73 -9.55 -0.57 -3.15
CA GLU A 73 -10.56 -0.46 -4.18
C GLU A 73 -11.94 -0.52 -3.53
N ILE A 74 -12.76 0.51 -3.77
CA ILE A 74 -14.16 0.52 -3.39
C ILE A 74 -14.92 -0.16 -4.53
N ALA A 75 -15.39 -1.39 -4.31
CA ALA A 75 -16.27 -2.10 -5.23
C ALA A 75 -17.74 -1.96 -4.79
N ASP A 76 -18.69 -2.39 -5.61
CA ASP A 76 -20.11 -2.17 -5.33
C ASP A 76 -20.62 -2.95 -4.10
N ASP A 77 -20.15 -4.19 -3.92
CA ASP A 77 -20.61 -5.07 -2.83
C ASP A 77 -19.60 -5.21 -1.68
N SER A 78 -18.33 -4.87 -1.91
CA SER A 78 -17.27 -5.04 -0.91
C SER A 78 -16.14 -4.02 -1.04
N LEU A 79 -15.42 -3.82 0.06
CA LEU A 79 -14.18 -3.06 0.09
C LEU A 79 -12.99 -4.02 -0.11
N ARG A 80 -12.22 -3.82 -1.17
CA ARG A 80 -11.04 -4.63 -1.44
C ARG A 80 -9.78 -3.91 -0.99
N VAL A 81 -8.98 -4.56 -0.15
CA VAL A 81 -7.66 -4.07 0.27
C VAL A 81 -6.61 -4.96 -0.36
N ARG A 82 -5.87 -4.44 -1.34
CA ARG A 82 -4.74 -5.12 -1.98
C ARG A 82 -3.44 -4.48 -1.53
N TYR A 83 -2.58 -5.29 -0.92
CA TYR A 83 -1.26 -4.88 -0.50
C TYR A 83 -0.24 -5.92 -0.96
N LEU A 84 0.58 -5.56 -1.95
CA LEU A 84 1.51 -6.51 -2.59
C LEU A 84 0.76 -7.75 -3.13
N PHE A 85 1.19 -8.95 -2.74
CA PHE A 85 0.59 -10.24 -3.09
C PHE A 85 -0.59 -10.61 -2.19
N ARG A 86 -0.86 -9.82 -1.15
CA ARG A 86 -1.94 -10.07 -0.19
C ARG A 86 -3.17 -9.27 -0.61
N HIS A 87 -4.32 -9.92 -0.63
CA HIS A 87 -5.60 -9.28 -0.90
C HIS A 87 -6.61 -9.75 0.14
N VAL A 88 -7.49 -8.83 0.53
CA VAL A 88 -8.61 -9.09 1.43
C VAL A 88 -9.84 -8.41 0.85
N GLU A 89 -10.96 -9.11 0.87
CA GLU A 89 -12.27 -8.55 0.53
C GLU A 89 -13.08 -8.41 1.82
N LEU A 90 -13.52 -7.19 2.12
CA LEU A 90 -14.28 -6.85 3.31
C LEU A 90 -15.71 -6.49 2.91
N PRO A 91 -16.72 -7.31 3.24
CA PRO A 91 -18.11 -6.97 2.93
C PRO A 91 -18.56 -5.75 3.74
N TYR A 92 -19.40 -4.89 3.15
CA TYR A 92 -19.90 -3.68 3.82
C TYR A 92 -20.70 -3.96 5.09
N THR A 93 -21.37 -5.11 5.15
CA THR A 93 -22.10 -5.58 6.35
C THR A 93 -21.19 -5.86 7.54
N ALA A 94 -19.91 -6.16 7.30
CA ALA A 94 -18.91 -6.35 8.35
C ALA A 94 -18.23 -5.05 8.79
N LEU A 95 -18.51 -3.94 8.11
CA LEU A 95 -17.89 -2.65 8.35
C LEU A 95 -18.74 -1.83 9.32
N SER A 96 -18.23 -1.62 10.54
CA SER A 96 -18.94 -0.87 11.57
C SER A 96 -18.70 0.64 11.50
N ARG A 97 -17.49 1.08 11.14
CA ARG A 97 -17.12 2.50 11.11
C ARG A 97 -15.90 2.74 10.23
N VAL A 98 -15.92 3.83 9.48
CA VAL A 98 -14.75 4.34 8.75
C VAL A 98 -14.42 5.75 9.22
N ARG A 99 -13.16 6.00 9.58
CA ARG A 99 -12.68 7.30 10.06
C ARG A 99 -11.30 7.63 9.51
N ARG A 100 -11.02 8.92 9.40
CA ARG A 100 -9.67 9.46 9.16
C ARG A 100 -8.97 9.65 10.50
N GLN A 101 -7.79 9.09 10.66
CA GLN A 101 -6.89 9.42 11.78
C GLN A 101 -5.43 9.42 11.31
N PRO A 102 -4.53 10.12 12.02
CA PRO A 102 -3.09 10.02 11.77
C PRO A 102 -2.60 8.58 11.92
N LEU A 103 -1.65 8.17 11.08
CA LEU A 103 -1.11 6.81 11.09
C LEU A 103 -0.44 6.45 12.43
N GLU A 104 0.15 7.42 13.13
CA GLU A 104 0.79 7.23 14.42
C GLU A 104 -0.14 6.66 15.51
N VAL A 105 -1.44 6.97 15.45
CA VAL A 105 -2.43 6.52 16.45
C VAL A 105 -2.52 4.99 16.49
N ALA A 106 -2.40 4.33 15.34
CA ALA A 106 -2.39 2.89 15.23
C ALA A 106 -1.16 2.25 15.91
N PHE A 107 -0.04 2.97 15.98
CA PHE A 107 1.23 2.46 16.52
C PHE A 107 1.57 2.96 17.92
N GLN A 108 0.65 3.68 18.58
CA GLN A 108 0.78 4.06 19.98
C GLN A 108 0.89 2.88 20.95
N PRO A 109 0.14 1.76 20.78
CA PRO A 109 0.27 0.59 21.65
C PRO A 109 1.70 0.03 21.65
N ALA A 110 2.24 -0.27 22.83
CA ALA A 110 3.63 -0.69 23.01
C ALA A 110 4.02 -1.91 22.14
N GLU A 111 3.12 -2.87 21.99
CA GLU A 111 3.29 -4.09 21.18
C GLU A 111 3.50 -3.81 19.69
N ARG A 112 3.03 -2.65 19.20
CA ARG A 112 3.08 -2.29 17.77
C ARG A 112 4.23 -1.36 17.42
N ARG A 113 4.92 -0.80 18.42
CA ARG A 113 6.13 0.03 18.20
C ARG A 113 7.22 -0.72 17.43
N ARG A 114 7.31 -2.05 17.58
CA ARG A 114 8.24 -2.90 16.82
C ARG A 114 8.05 -2.86 15.31
N PHE A 115 6.86 -2.51 14.83
CA PHE A 115 6.56 -2.42 13.40
C PHE A 115 6.84 -1.02 12.81
N VAL A 116 7.27 -0.07 13.65
CA VAL A 116 7.56 1.31 13.25
C VAL A 116 9.00 1.41 12.75
N ASN A 117 9.20 1.17 11.45
CA ASN A 117 10.47 1.45 10.78
C ASN A 117 10.65 2.95 10.44
N ARG A 118 11.85 3.34 10.02
CA ARG A 118 12.17 4.70 9.55
C ARG A 118 11.17 5.21 8.50
N PHE A 119 10.74 4.34 7.59
CA PHE A 119 9.70 4.65 6.60
C PHE A 119 8.34 4.93 7.25
N VAL A 120 7.91 4.12 8.21
CA VAL A 120 6.65 4.32 8.94
C VAL A 120 6.67 5.63 9.73
N ARG A 121 7.82 5.97 10.33
CA ARG A 121 8.01 7.25 11.02
C ARG A 121 7.80 8.45 10.11
N ARG A 122 8.25 8.38 8.85
CA ARG A 122 8.03 9.46 7.87
C ARG A 122 6.55 9.64 7.54
N LEU A 123 5.79 8.55 7.45
CA LEU A 123 4.34 8.59 7.24
C LEU A 123 3.50 8.76 8.51
N ALA A 124 4.11 8.86 9.70
CA ALA A 124 3.38 8.81 10.97
C ALA A 124 2.33 9.93 11.11
N LYS A 125 2.66 11.12 10.58
CA LYS A 125 1.79 12.30 10.58
C LYS A 125 0.79 12.32 9.41
N GLU A 126 0.94 11.41 8.45
CA GLU A 126 0.07 11.36 7.29
C GLU A 126 -1.30 10.76 7.64
N PRO A 127 -2.37 11.20 6.96
CA PRO A 127 -3.70 10.66 7.19
C PRO A 127 -3.77 9.20 6.73
N ALA A 128 -4.43 8.37 7.53
CA ALA A 128 -4.77 6.99 7.20
C ALA A 128 -6.27 6.75 7.36
N ALA A 129 -6.79 5.82 6.56
CA ALA A 129 -8.14 5.30 6.69
C ALA A 129 -8.16 4.21 7.76
N TYR A 130 -8.98 4.40 8.78
CA TYR A 130 -9.23 3.42 9.83
C TYR A 130 -10.61 2.82 9.57
N ILE A 131 -10.59 1.55 9.22
CA ILE A 131 -11.75 0.79 8.82
C ILE A 131 -12.02 -0.24 9.91
N ARG A 132 -13.04 0.00 10.73
CA ARG A 132 -13.36 -0.85 11.87
C ARG A 132 -14.32 -1.96 11.47
N LEU A 133 -13.86 -3.19 11.62
CA LEU A 133 -14.65 -4.40 11.46
C LEU A 133 -15.58 -4.61 12.67
N ASP A 134 -16.72 -5.24 12.44
CA ASP A 134 -17.61 -5.66 13.52
C ASP A 134 -16.91 -6.72 14.39
N ARG A 135 -16.83 -6.44 15.69
CA ARG A 135 -16.21 -7.32 16.69
C ARG A 135 -16.95 -8.66 16.85
N ARG A 136 -18.21 -8.73 16.41
CA ARG A 136 -19.01 -9.96 16.41
C ARG A 136 -18.48 -10.97 15.39
N GLN A 137 -17.82 -10.51 14.33
CA GLN A 137 -17.23 -11.36 13.28
C GLN A 137 -15.76 -11.64 13.57
N ARG A 138 -15.47 -12.34 14.67
CA ARG A 138 -14.09 -12.63 15.11
C ARG A 138 -13.28 -13.38 14.06
N ASP A 139 -13.91 -14.33 13.37
CA ASP A 139 -13.27 -15.12 12.31
C ASP A 139 -12.78 -14.24 11.16
N LEU A 140 -13.56 -13.21 10.79
CA LEU A 140 -13.18 -12.27 9.73
C LEU A 140 -12.01 -11.40 10.18
N VAL A 141 -11.99 -10.95 11.45
CA VAL A 141 -10.89 -10.17 12.02
C VAL A 141 -9.60 -10.99 12.01
N GLU A 142 -9.64 -12.24 12.49
CA GLU A 142 -8.48 -13.12 12.49
C GLU A 142 -7.99 -13.46 11.07
N HIS A 143 -8.92 -13.73 10.15
CA HIS A 143 -8.58 -13.99 8.75
C HIS A 143 -7.90 -12.77 8.12
N THR A 144 -8.44 -11.59 8.37
CA THR A 144 -7.90 -10.32 7.88
C THR A 144 -6.51 -10.04 8.47
N GLU A 145 -6.30 -10.31 9.76
CA GLU A 145 -5.00 -10.18 10.41
C GLU A 145 -3.97 -11.15 9.84
N ARG A 146 -4.35 -12.42 9.59
CA ARG A 146 -3.46 -13.42 8.97
C ARG A 146 -3.07 -13.01 7.55
N GLN A 147 -4.03 -12.56 6.75
CA GLN A 147 -3.81 -12.20 5.35
C GLN A 147 -3.06 -10.87 5.19
N LEU A 148 -3.50 -9.77 5.80
CA LEU A 148 -2.86 -8.45 5.66
C LEU A 148 -1.66 -8.26 6.59
N GLY A 149 -1.61 -9.01 7.69
CA GLY A 149 -0.57 -8.97 8.70
C GLY A 149 -0.81 -7.92 9.80
N PRO A 150 -0.13 -8.06 10.95
CA PRO A 150 -0.31 -7.21 12.14
C PRO A 150 0.15 -5.76 11.95
N ARG A 151 0.76 -5.44 10.80
CA ARG A 151 1.16 -4.08 10.43
C ARG A 151 -0.03 -3.25 9.93
N LEU A 152 -0.94 -3.87 9.19
CA LEU A 152 -2.12 -3.19 8.61
C LEU A 152 -3.38 -3.42 9.44
N VAL A 153 -3.39 -4.41 10.32
CA VAL A 153 -4.53 -4.74 11.17
C VAL A 153 -4.17 -4.48 12.63
N ALA A 154 -5.08 -3.81 13.35
CA ALA A 154 -4.95 -3.38 14.74
C ALA A 154 -6.16 -3.90 15.52
N GLY A 155 -6.14 -5.19 15.87
CA GLY A 155 -7.34 -5.88 16.37
C GLY A 155 -8.45 -5.80 15.31
N ALA A 156 -9.59 -5.18 15.65
CA ALA A 156 -10.70 -5.00 14.72
C ALA A 156 -10.54 -3.81 13.73
N ASP A 157 -9.52 -2.98 13.87
CA ASP A 157 -9.30 -1.81 12.99
C ASP A 157 -8.30 -2.16 11.89
N VAL A 158 -8.73 -2.13 10.62
CA VAL A 158 -7.84 -2.17 9.45
C VAL A 158 -7.37 -0.74 9.17
N VAL A 159 -6.07 -0.52 9.25
CA VAL A 159 -5.42 0.78 9.12
C VAL A 159 -4.64 0.83 7.82
N VAL A 160 -5.12 1.62 6.87
CA VAL A 160 -4.50 1.73 5.55
C VAL A 160 -4.16 3.20 5.25
N PRO A 161 -2.87 3.55 5.13
CA PRO A 161 -2.49 4.89 4.67
C PRO A 161 -2.68 4.96 3.17
N ILE A 162 -3.69 5.71 2.72
CA ILE A 162 -4.04 5.87 1.30
C ILE A 162 -3.86 7.33 0.87
N VAL A 163 -3.73 7.54 -0.43
CA VAL A 163 -3.88 8.88 -1.04
C VAL A 163 -5.36 9.26 -1.00
N ASP A 164 -5.67 10.55 -0.84
CA ASP A 164 -7.05 11.09 -0.80
C ASP A 164 -7.98 10.42 0.22
N VAL A 165 -7.51 10.29 1.46
CA VAL A 165 -8.29 9.70 2.57
C VAL A 165 -9.63 10.39 2.77
N ASP A 166 -9.71 11.71 2.56
CA ASP A 166 -10.94 12.46 2.76
C ASP A 166 -12.03 12.04 1.78
N ASP A 167 -11.68 11.91 0.50
CA ASP A 167 -12.56 11.41 -0.55
C ASP A 167 -13.00 9.97 -0.26
N PHE A 168 -12.06 9.11 0.13
CA PHE A 168 -12.34 7.73 0.51
C PHE A 168 -13.33 7.65 1.68
N VAL A 169 -13.10 8.42 2.74
CA VAL A 169 -13.97 8.44 3.93
C VAL A 169 -15.34 9.00 3.58
N ALA A 170 -15.43 10.03 2.73
CA ALA A 170 -16.69 10.58 2.25
C ALA A 170 -17.50 9.55 1.46
N GLU A 171 -16.87 8.87 0.51
CA GLU A 171 -17.51 7.83 -0.31
C GLU A 171 -17.96 6.63 0.55
N MET A 172 -17.09 6.16 1.45
CA MET A 172 -17.42 5.07 2.38
C MET A 172 -18.53 5.45 3.35
N LYS A 173 -18.57 6.69 3.87
CA LYS A 173 -19.67 7.16 4.71
C LYS A 173 -20.98 7.23 3.92
N GLY A 174 -20.94 7.60 2.64
CA GLY A 174 -22.10 7.57 1.76
C GLY A 174 -22.68 6.16 1.63
N ARG A 175 -21.82 5.16 1.39
CA ARG A 175 -22.23 3.76 1.24
C ARG A 175 -22.69 3.12 2.55
N LEU A 176 -21.96 3.34 3.66
CA LEU A 176 -22.34 2.83 4.99
C LEU A 176 -23.62 3.45 5.54
N ARG A 177 -24.07 4.58 4.98
CA ARG A 177 -25.32 5.25 5.37
C ARG A 177 -26.52 4.90 4.48
N GLY A 178 -26.38 4.15 3.38
CA GLY A 178 -27.45 4.03 2.39
C GLY A 178 -28.58 3.04 2.77
N PRO A 179 -29.79 3.19 2.18
CA PRO A 179 -30.66 4.36 2.24
C PRO A 179 -31.33 4.45 3.62
N ALA A 180 -31.75 5.64 4.06
CA ALA A 180 -32.74 5.70 5.13
C ALA A 180 -34.03 5.03 4.62
N SER A 181 -34.27 3.80 5.07
CA SER A 181 -35.60 3.17 5.08
C SER A 181 -36.42 3.75 6.22
#